data_AF-A0A6P7XYL5-F1
#
_entry.id   AF-A0A6P7XYL5-F1
#
_cell.length_a   1.000
_cell.length_b   1.000
_cell.length_c   1.000
_cell.angle_alpha   90.00
_cell.angle_beta   90.00
_cell.angle_gamma   90.00
#
_symmetry.space_group_name_H-M   'P 1'
#
loop_
_entity.id
_entity.type
_entity.pdbx_description
1 polymer ?
#
loop_
_entity_poly.entity_id
_entity_poly.type
_entity_poly.pdbx_seq_one_letter_code
_entity_poly.pdbx_strand_id
1 'polypeptide(L)'
;MDINSAHQKTSKPFSLEKFYISEEYGFILPNPLTELPEYYGPWMKIAKNLPHLIEKRQLRSEVHMMPELNIQYLNGHRELRLAHLALSFITMGYVWQEGEQSTVKVLPRNLAVPYYEISQTLGLPPILVHADLVLANWKKRNPNGPLKIENLDPIVSLPGGESLRGFILVTFLVELAAVPGLKAIVQTVDALLQRNAKLLHHALHDLAKSIEKMTEALKQMHDYVDSEIFYTVIRIFLSGWKDNAAMPEGLVYEGVAEDPKAYSGGSAAQSTILHAFDELLGISHSQESAAFLHRMRDYMPPHHKAFIEEINASPSLQQHILTTKNQQLFHAYNECVATLVKLRTYHIAIVSKYVSLAGVNAKAKGGKIGSLYVPSSALEERGTGGSPIMSFLKNVRDATKDVMIS
;
A
#
# COMPACT_ATOMS: atom_id res chain seq x y z
N MET A 1 40.60 -35.23 25.34
CA MET A 1 40.57 -33.76 25.18
C MET A 1 40.42 -33.47 23.71
N ASP A 2 39.83 -32.32 23.39
CA ASP A 2 39.65 -31.70 22.06
C ASP A 2 38.31 -32.02 21.38
N ILE A 3 37.23 -31.37 21.85
CA ILE A 3 36.73 -30.01 21.52
C ILE A 3 35.77 -30.07 20.32
N ASN A 4 34.52 -30.36 20.65
CA ASN A 4 33.36 -29.90 19.91
C ASN A 4 33.27 -28.37 20.05
N SER A 5 33.59 -27.61 19.01
CA SER A 5 33.12 -26.23 18.88
C SER A 5 32.26 -26.11 17.62
N ALA A 6 31.05 -26.66 17.68
CA ALA A 6 30.00 -26.28 16.76
C ALA A 6 29.77 -24.78 16.93
N HIS A 7 30.15 -24.00 15.93
CA HIS A 7 29.80 -22.59 15.82
C HIS A 7 28.26 -22.49 15.80
N GLN A 8 27.67 -22.23 16.96
CA GLN A 8 26.37 -21.57 17.04
C GLN A 8 26.55 -20.22 16.35
N LYS A 9 26.19 -20.14 15.06
CA LYS A 9 25.86 -18.87 14.43
C LYS A 9 24.74 -18.28 15.28
N THR A 10 25.10 -17.36 16.18
CA THR A 10 24.13 -16.48 16.83
C THR A 10 23.46 -15.69 15.74
N SER A 11 22.31 -16.16 15.25
CA SER A 11 21.45 -15.38 14.37
C SER A 11 21.12 -14.09 15.12
N LYS A 12 21.34 -12.94 14.48
CA LYS A 12 20.93 -11.66 15.07
C LYS A 12 19.45 -11.75 15.47
N PRO A 13 19.04 -11.19 16.61
CA PRO A 13 17.65 -11.20 17.04
C PRO A 13 16.77 -10.53 15.97
N PHE A 14 15.55 -11.04 15.81
CA PHE A 14 14.58 -10.46 14.91
C PHE A 14 14.23 -9.05 15.43
N SER A 15 14.39 -8.03 14.59
CA SER A 15 14.15 -6.64 14.99
C SER A 15 13.69 -5.80 13.81
N LEU A 16 12.97 -4.71 14.09
CA LEU A 16 12.49 -3.77 13.07
C LEU A 16 13.65 -3.06 12.36
N GLU A 17 14.70 -2.71 13.10
CA GLU A 17 15.88 -2.01 12.58
C GLU A 17 16.60 -2.81 11.48
N LYS A 18 16.66 -4.14 11.58
CA LYS A 18 17.25 -5.03 10.55
C LYS A 18 16.63 -4.81 9.17
N PHE A 19 15.38 -4.37 9.12
CA PHE A 19 14.61 -4.15 7.89
C PHE A 19 14.33 -2.67 7.62
N TYR A 20 15.03 -1.76 8.30
CA TYR A 20 14.83 -0.30 8.20
C TYR A 20 13.40 0.15 8.53
N ILE A 21 12.72 -0.61 9.39
CA ILE A 21 11.36 -0.32 9.84
C ILE A 21 11.45 0.55 11.10
N SER A 22 10.67 1.63 11.14
CA SER A 22 10.68 2.57 12.24
C SER A 22 9.91 2.05 13.45
N GLU A 23 10.47 2.23 14.65
CA GLU A 23 9.77 2.00 15.92
C GLU A 23 8.61 2.97 16.17
N GLU A 24 8.61 4.15 15.53
CA GLU A 24 7.56 5.17 15.71
C GLU A 24 6.57 5.19 14.54
N TYR A 25 7.06 4.92 13.32
CA TYR A 25 6.29 5.03 12.08
C TYR A 25 6.00 3.69 11.40
N GLY A 26 6.57 2.59 11.88
CA GLY A 26 6.47 1.28 11.22
C GLY A 26 7.03 1.33 9.80
N PHE A 27 6.21 0.94 8.82
CA PHE A 27 6.56 0.96 7.40
C PHE A 27 6.45 2.35 6.74
N ILE A 28 5.86 3.33 7.43
CA ILE A 28 5.76 4.71 6.93
C ILE A 28 7.16 5.32 6.90
N LEU A 29 7.50 6.03 5.82
CA LEU A 29 8.75 6.77 5.71
C LEU A 29 8.73 7.96 6.68
N PRO A 30 9.60 8.00 7.71
CA PRO A 30 9.62 9.11 8.66
C PRO A 30 10.19 10.38 8.02
N ASN A 31 9.51 11.51 8.25
CA ASN A 31 9.94 12.84 7.79
C ASN A 31 10.32 12.85 6.30
N PRO A 32 9.38 12.50 5.39
CA PRO A 32 9.64 12.54 3.96
C PRO A 32 10.01 13.95 3.52
N LEU A 33 10.87 14.06 2.51
CA LEU A 33 11.20 15.36 1.91
C LEU A 33 9.99 15.87 1.13
N THR A 34 9.85 17.19 1.05
CA THR A 34 8.79 17.84 0.26
C THR A 34 9.33 18.57 -0.98
N GLU A 35 10.65 18.66 -1.10
CA GLU A 35 11.37 19.31 -2.19
C GLU A 35 12.53 18.42 -2.62
N LEU A 36 12.83 18.42 -3.91
CA LEU A 36 14.04 17.83 -4.48
C LEU A 36 15.07 18.92 -4.76
N PRO A 37 16.36 18.56 -4.96
CA PRO A 37 17.37 19.49 -5.47
C PRO A 37 16.90 20.26 -6.71
N GLU A 38 17.39 21.50 -6.89
CA GLU A 38 16.95 22.43 -7.94
C GLU A 38 16.97 21.83 -9.34
N TYR A 39 17.94 20.95 -9.62
CA TYR A 39 18.04 20.18 -10.87
C TYR A 39 16.73 19.46 -11.23
N TYR A 40 16.00 18.94 -10.24
CA TYR A 40 14.72 18.24 -10.40
C TYR A 40 13.48 19.15 -10.28
N GLY A 41 13.69 20.47 -10.29
CA GLY A 41 12.63 21.49 -10.28
C GLY A 41 11.53 21.25 -11.32
N PRO A 42 11.83 20.83 -12.57
CA PRO A 42 10.81 20.51 -13.57
C PRO A 42 9.81 19.43 -13.12
N TRP A 43 10.29 18.35 -12.51
CA TRP A 43 9.43 17.27 -11.99
C TRP A 43 8.51 17.80 -10.87
N MET A 44 9.09 18.52 -9.91
CA MET A 44 8.34 19.06 -8.78
C MET A 44 7.32 20.13 -9.19
N LYS A 45 7.62 20.94 -10.22
CA LYS A 45 6.68 21.93 -10.76
C LYS A 45 5.43 21.27 -11.33
N ILE A 46 5.58 20.17 -12.09
CA ILE A 46 4.44 19.42 -12.64
C ILE A 46 3.69 18.73 -11.50
N ALA A 47 4.39 18.01 -10.61
CA ALA A 47 3.78 17.26 -9.52
C ALA A 47 2.93 18.15 -8.59
N LYS A 48 3.42 19.34 -8.21
CA LYS A 48 2.68 20.27 -7.33
C LYS A 48 1.42 20.85 -7.97
N ASN A 49 1.39 20.97 -9.30
CA ASN A 49 0.26 21.53 -10.04
C ASN A 49 -0.59 20.45 -10.74
N LEU A 50 -0.36 19.18 -10.41
CA LEU A 50 -0.87 18.05 -11.17
C LEU A 50 -2.40 18.02 -11.31
N PRO A 51 -3.22 18.25 -10.26
CA PRO A 51 -4.67 18.27 -10.41
C PRO A 51 -5.15 19.35 -11.40
N HIS A 52 -4.51 20.52 -11.37
CA HIS A 52 -4.84 21.64 -12.24
C HIS A 52 -4.46 21.37 -13.70
N LEU A 53 -3.29 20.78 -13.93
CA LEU A 53 -2.83 20.41 -15.28
C LEU A 53 -3.71 19.34 -15.90
N ILE A 54 -4.18 18.36 -15.11
CA ILE A 54 -5.11 17.33 -15.57
C ILE A 54 -6.48 17.94 -15.90
N GLU A 55 -7.03 18.77 -15.01
CA GLU A 55 -8.31 19.45 -15.21
C GLU A 55 -8.33 20.29 -16.49
N LYS A 56 -7.24 21.01 -16.78
CA LYS A 56 -7.07 21.81 -17.99
C LYS A 56 -6.65 21.02 -19.24
N ARG A 57 -6.47 19.71 -19.12
CA ARG A 57 -5.94 18.82 -20.16
C ARG A 57 -4.55 19.23 -20.70
N GLN A 58 -3.73 19.85 -19.86
CA GLN A 58 -2.40 20.38 -20.22
C GLN A 58 -1.25 19.47 -19.80
N LEU A 59 -1.49 18.49 -18.92
CA LEU A 59 -0.41 17.66 -18.36
C LEU A 59 0.40 16.94 -19.44
N ARG A 60 -0.24 16.32 -20.44
CA ARG A 60 0.50 15.65 -21.53
C ARG A 60 1.45 16.60 -22.26
N SER A 61 1.01 17.82 -22.56
CA SER A 61 1.86 18.84 -23.19
C SER A 61 3.03 19.26 -22.29
N GLU A 62 2.79 19.48 -21.01
CA GLU A 62 3.85 19.82 -20.04
C GLU A 62 4.88 18.68 -19.90
N VAL A 63 4.43 17.42 -19.89
CA VAL A 63 5.32 16.26 -19.87
C VAL A 63 6.17 16.18 -21.14
N HIS A 64 5.62 16.45 -22.33
CA HIS A 64 6.43 16.48 -23.55
C HIS A 64 7.47 17.61 -23.58
N MET A 65 7.19 18.75 -22.93
CA MET A 65 8.14 19.86 -22.80
C MET A 65 9.14 19.68 -21.65
N MET A 66 8.96 18.66 -20.81
CA MET A 66 9.83 18.37 -19.67
C MET A 66 11.21 17.90 -20.15
N PRO A 67 12.33 18.42 -19.61
CA PRO A 67 13.65 17.92 -19.95
C PRO A 67 13.83 16.47 -19.47
N GLU A 68 14.57 15.66 -20.23
CA GLU A 68 15.07 14.36 -19.75
C GLU A 68 16.18 14.64 -18.73
N LEU A 69 15.90 14.36 -17.45
CA LEU A 69 16.83 14.54 -16.33
C LEU A 69 17.38 13.19 -15.92
N ASN A 70 18.68 13.10 -15.64
CA ASN A 70 19.28 11.88 -15.10
C ASN A 70 19.13 11.82 -13.58
N ILE A 71 19.34 10.64 -12.98
CA ILE A 71 19.08 10.42 -11.55
C ILE A 71 20.33 10.61 -10.66
N GLN A 72 21.48 10.96 -11.24
CA GLN A 72 22.78 10.90 -10.57
C GLN A 72 22.94 11.93 -9.44
N TYR A 73 22.08 12.95 -9.42
CA TYR A 73 22.06 13.99 -8.39
C TYR A 73 21.05 13.71 -7.27
N LEU A 74 20.35 12.57 -7.29
CA LEU A 74 19.51 12.13 -6.17
C LEU A 74 20.41 11.47 -5.12
N ASN A 75 20.49 12.08 -3.94
CA ASN A 75 21.32 11.64 -2.84
C ASN A 75 20.48 10.97 -1.77
N GLY A 76 20.62 9.65 -1.69
CA GLY A 76 20.06 8.84 -0.62
C GLY A 76 18.56 8.52 -0.76
N HIS A 77 18.08 7.73 0.19
CA HIS A 77 16.77 7.08 0.07
C HIS A 77 15.59 8.05 0.03
N ARG A 78 15.61 9.14 0.80
CA ARG A 78 14.47 10.08 0.85
C ARG A 78 14.29 10.87 -0.44
N GLU A 79 15.37 11.27 -1.09
CA GLU A 79 15.31 11.95 -2.39
C GLU A 79 14.80 10.98 -3.47
N LEU A 80 15.31 9.74 -3.49
CA LEU A 80 14.82 8.69 -4.39
C LEU A 80 13.32 8.43 -4.20
N ARG A 81 12.85 8.35 -2.95
CA ARG A 81 11.42 8.13 -2.64
C ARG A 81 10.54 9.32 -3.03
N LEU A 82 10.98 10.56 -2.83
CA LEU A 82 10.23 11.73 -3.29
C LEU A 82 10.21 11.81 -4.82
N ALA A 83 11.31 11.49 -5.50
CA ALA A 83 11.35 11.44 -6.95
C ALA A 83 10.43 10.35 -7.52
N HIS A 84 10.45 9.14 -6.95
CA HIS A 84 9.53 8.05 -7.32
C HIS A 84 8.06 8.46 -7.08
N LEU A 85 7.76 9.09 -5.94
CA LEU A 85 6.44 9.65 -5.64
C LEU A 85 6.00 10.68 -6.71
N ALA A 86 6.85 11.65 -7.04
CA ALA A 86 6.51 12.67 -8.02
C ALA A 86 6.26 12.08 -9.42
N LEU A 87 7.19 11.25 -9.92
CA LEU A 87 7.12 10.66 -11.25
C LEU A 87 5.99 9.64 -11.40
N SER A 88 5.69 8.89 -10.33
CA SER A 88 4.56 7.96 -10.31
C SER A 88 3.22 8.70 -10.43
N PHE A 89 3.02 9.77 -9.67
CA PHE A 89 1.82 10.61 -9.78
C PHE A 89 1.69 11.26 -11.15
N ILE A 90 2.78 11.82 -11.69
CA ILE A 90 2.80 12.39 -13.05
C ILE A 90 2.42 11.31 -14.08
N THR A 91 2.96 10.09 -13.95
CA THR A 91 2.65 8.96 -14.83
C THR A 91 1.17 8.61 -14.77
N MET A 92 0.58 8.47 -13.58
CA MET A 92 -0.84 8.16 -13.45
C MET A 92 -1.73 9.26 -14.05
N GLY A 93 -1.36 10.53 -13.82
CA GLY A 93 -2.02 11.66 -14.45
C GLY A 93 -1.92 11.62 -15.97
N TYR A 94 -0.72 11.41 -16.51
CA TYR A 94 -0.45 11.39 -17.95
C TYR A 94 -1.26 10.31 -18.67
N VAL A 95 -1.29 9.11 -18.09
CA VAL A 95 -2.02 7.96 -18.63
C VAL A 95 -3.52 8.21 -18.60
N TRP A 96 -4.05 8.62 -17.44
CA TRP A 96 -5.50 8.64 -17.19
C TRP A 96 -6.18 10.01 -17.35
N GLN A 97 -5.46 11.08 -17.73
CA GLN A 97 -6.03 12.42 -17.92
C GLN A 97 -7.31 12.43 -18.77
N GLU A 98 -7.34 11.64 -19.84
CA GLU A 98 -8.47 11.57 -20.79
C GLU A 98 -9.48 10.45 -20.44
N GLY A 99 -9.28 9.77 -19.30
CA GLY A 99 -10.02 8.58 -18.92
C GLY A 99 -9.74 7.36 -19.81
N GLU A 100 -10.67 6.41 -19.85
CA GLU A 100 -10.52 5.14 -20.57
C GLU A 100 -10.70 5.26 -22.10
N GLN A 101 -11.31 6.34 -22.58
CA GLN A 101 -11.68 6.50 -23.99
C GLN A 101 -10.51 6.98 -24.87
N SER A 102 -9.41 7.42 -24.27
CA SER A 102 -8.20 7.87 -24.97
C SER A 102 -6.96 7.56 -24.15
N THR A 103 -6.78 6.26 -23.89
CA THR A 103 -5.59 5.73 -23.24
C THR A 103 -4.35 5.94 -24.12
N VAL A 104 -3.23 6.24 -23.48
CA VAL A 104 -1.92 6.29 -24.15
C VAL A 104 -1.29 4.92 -24.18
N LYS A 105 -0.59 4.61 -25.27
CA LYS A 105 0.17 3.34 -25.39
C LYS A 105 1.62 3.47 -24.97
N VAL A 106 2.16 4.69 -24.92
CA VAL A 106 3.57 4.97 -24.70
C VAL A 106 3.72 6.05 -23.64
N LEU A 107 4.55 5.78 -22.64
CA LEU A 107 5.06 6.76 -21.69
C LEU A 107 6.30 7.43 -22.30
N PRO A 108 6.32 8.77 -22.47
CA PRO A 108 7.41 9.48 -23.13
C PRO A 108 8.75 9.25 -22.44
N ARG A 109 9.82 9.16 -23.23
CA ARG A 109 11.18 8.81 -22.78
C ARG A 109 11.68 9.67 -21.60
N ASN A 110 11.45 10.98 -21.67
CA ASN A 110 11.86 11.95 -20.67
C ASN A 110 11.19 11.76 -19.29
N LEU A 111 10.08 11.03 -19.24
CA LEU A 111 9.42 10.58 -18.00
C LEU A 111 9.76 9.11 -17.71
N ALA A 112 9.73 8.24 -18.73
CA ALA A 112 9.87 6.81 -18.60
C ALA A 112 11.26 6.36 -18.12
N VAL A 113 12.34 6.89 -18.69
CA VAL A 113 13.72 6.50 -18.38
C VAL A 113 14.09 6.82 -16.93
N PRO A 114 14.02 8.08 -16.45
CA PRO A 114 14.40 8.37 -15.06
C PRO A 114 13.48 7.67 -14.06
N TYR A 115 12.19 7.55 -14.37
CA TYR A 115 11.27 6.86 -13.49
C TYR A 115 11.65 5.39 -13.34
N TYR A 116 11.92 4.70 -14.45
CA TYR A 116 12.37 3.31 -14.44
C TYR A 116 13.68 3.11 -13.68
N GLU A 117 14.68 3.98 -13.89
CA GLU A 117 15.97 3.90 -13.19
C GLU A 117 15.81 4.06 -11.66
N ILE A 118 14.98 5.01 -11.22
CA ILE A 118 14.65 5.19 -9.80
C ILE A 118 13.91 3.96 -9.26
N SER A 119 12.94 3.44 -10.00
CA SER A 119 12.20 2.23 -9.65
C SER A 119 13.13 1.03 -9.46
N GLN A 120 14.06 0.80 -10.38
CA GLN A 120 15.08 -0.25 -10.25
C GLN A 120 15.97 -0.04 -9.02
N THR A 121 16.42 1.19 -8.79
CA THR A 121 17.26 1.53 -7.63
C THR A 121 16.55 1.28 -6.30
N LEU A 122 15.24 1.53 -6.24
CA LEU A 122 14.41 1.30 -5.05
C LEU A 122 13.91 -0.14 -4.91
N GLY A 123 14.05 -0.97 -5.96
CA GLY A 123 13.43 -2.28 -6.03
C GLY A 123 11.90 -2.23 -6.06
N LEU A 124 11.34 -1.20 -6.70
CA LEU A 124 9.90 -1.00 -6.90
C LEU A 124 9.57 -1.08 -8.40
N PRO A 125 8.32 -1.38 -8.79
CA PRO A 125 7.88 -1.29 -10.17
C PRO A 125 7.62 0.17 -10.56
N PRO A 126 7.78 0.56 -11.85
CA PRO A 126 7.53 1.92 -12.34
C PRO A 126 6.03 2.21 -12.51
N ILE A 127 5.25 2.03 -11.45
CA ILE A 127 3.83 2.42 -11.33
C ILE A 127 3.60 2.99 -9.93
N LEU A 128 2.57 3.83 -9.76
CA LEU A 128 2.17 4.30 -8.44
C LEU A 128 1.81 3.13 -7.51
N VAL A 129 2.60 2.93 -6.46
CA VAL A 129 2.39 1.89 -5.46
C VAL A 129 1.96 2.48 -4.11
N HIS A 130 1.46 1.63 -3.20
CA HIS A 130 1.11 2.02 -1.83
C HIS A 130 2.25 2.69 -1.08
N ALA A 131 3.49 2.25 -1.31
CA ALA A 131 4.67 2.87 -0.72
C ALA A 131 4.85 4.34 -1.13
N ASP A 132 4.41 4.73 -2.32
CA ASP A 132 4.40 6.13 -2.75
C ASP A 132 3.15 6.82 -2.21
N LEU A 133 1.98 6.30 -2.62
CA LEU A 133 0.67 6.90 -2.39
C LEU A 133 0.39 7.22 -0.92
N VAL A 134 0.86 6.37 -0.01
CA VAL A 134 0.56 6.44 1.42
C VAL A 134 1.83 6.60 2.25
N LEU A 135 2.80 5.69 2.12
CA LEU A 135 3.91 5.61 3.08
C LEU A 135 4.90 6.77 2.96
N ALA A 136 5.00 7.43 1.80
CA ALA A 136 5.88 8.59 1.57
C ALA A 136 5.11 9.91 1.33
N ASN A 137 3.82 9.86 1.00
CA ASN A 137 3.06 11.03 0.57
C ASN A 137 2.34 11.73 1.73
N TRP A 138 3.11 12.26 2.68
CA TRP A 138 2.56 13.00 3.81
C TRP A 138 3.51 14.09 4.28
N LYS A 139 2.98 15.19 4.81
CA LYS A 139 3.73 16.23 5.52
C LYS A 139 2.88 16.83 6.61
N LYS A 140 3.51 17.35 7.67
CA LYS A 140 2.82 18.12 8.71
C LYS A 140 2.62 19.56 8.25
N ARG A 141 1.43 20.11 8.53
CA ARG A 141 1.16 21.55 8.41
C ARG A 141 1.93 22.33 9.47
N ASN A 142 1.77 21.91 10.74
CA ASN A 142 2.59 22.36 11.85
C ASN A 142 3.57 21.24 12.25
N PRO A 143 4.90 21.43 12.08
CA PRO A 143 5.91 20.43 12.42
C PRO A 143 5.82 19.92 13.87
N ASN A 144 5.43 20.80 14.80
CA ASN A 144 5.30 20.50 16.23
C ASN A 144 3.91 19.94 16.59
N GLY A 145 2.99 19.87 15.63
CA GLY A 145 1.65 19.34 15.82
C GLY A 145 1.59 17.80 15.78
N PRO A 146 0.45 17.22 16.21
CA PRO A 146 0.27 15.78 16.26
C PRO A 146 0.11 15.18 14.85
N LEU A 147 0.29 13.86 14.74
CA LEU A 147 -0.04 13.07 13.55
C LEU A 147 -1.55 12.80 13.52
N LYS A 148 -2.33 13.85 13.23
CA LYS A 148 -3.77 13.78 13.00
C LYS A 148 -4.10 14.36 11.64
N ILE A 149 -5.19 13.89 11.05
CA ILE A 149 -5.58 14.25 9.68
C ILE A 149 -5.73 15.77 9.47
N GLU A 150 -6.10 16.53 10.49
CA GLU A 150 -6.23 18.00 10.42
C GLU A 150 -4.88 18.71 10.30
N ASN A 151 -3.81 18.08 10.78
CA ASN A 151 -2.44 18.60 10.75
C ASN A 151 -1.57 17.95 9.66
N LEU A 152 -2.15 17.11 8.80
CA LEU A 152 -1.43 16.39 7.75
C LEU A 152 -1.93 16.81 6.37
N ASP A 153 -1.05 16.80 5.38
CA ASP A 153 -1.40 16.92 3.96
C ASP A 153 -0.57 15.95 3.12
N PRO A 154 -1.09 15.47 1.99
CA PRO A 154 -0.27 14.89 0.93
C PRO A 154 0.77 15.88 0.40
N ILE A 155 1.88 15.36 -0.08
CA ILE A 155 2.93 16.12 -0.78
C ILE A 155 2.51 16.35 -2.24
N VAL A 156 1.98 15.30 -2.88
CA VAL A 156 1.49 15.29 -4.27
C VAL A 156 0.05 14.77 -4.29
N SER A 157 -0.79 15.38 -5.13
CA SER A 157 -2.22 15.03 -5.25
C SER A 157 -2.61 14.80 -6.71
N LEU A 158 -3.59 13.93 -6.90
CA LEU A 158 -4.34 13.71 -8.14
C LEU A 158 -5.74 14.35 -8.01
N PRO A 159 -6.57 14.35 -9.07
CA PRO A 159 -7.96 14.78 -8.97
C PRO A 159 -8.74 13.99 -7.89
N GLY A 160 -9.67 14.67 -7.23
CA GLY A 160 -10.46 14.13 -6.10
C GLY A 160 -10.49 15.03 -4.85
N GLY A 161 -9.69 16.10 -4.84
CA GLY A 161 -9.75 17.14 -3.80
C GLY A 161 -9.63 16.59 -2.38
N GLU A 162 -10.49 17.07 -1.48
CA GLU A 162 -10.51 16.61 -0.08
C GLU A 162 -10.80 15.11 0.07
N SER A 163 -11.52 14.49 -0.86
CA SER A 163 -11.75 13.04 -0.81
C SER A 163 -10.49 12.23 -1.11
N LEU A 164 -9.63 12.68 -2.02
CA LEU A 164 -8.34 12.01 -2.24
C LEU A 164 -7.41 12.23 -1.05
N ARG A 165 -7.37 13.46 -0.54
CA ARG A 165 -6.63 13.79 0.69
C ARG A 165 -7.08 12.90 1.85
N GLY A 166 -8.39 12.77 2.06
CA GLY A 166 -8.99 11.89 3.05
C GLY A 166 -8.60 10.43 2.83
N PHE A 167 -8.69 9.91 1.61
CA PHE A 167 -8.34 8.52 1.30
C PHE A 167 -6.87 8.21 1.63
N ILE A 168 -5.95 9.08 1.23
CA ILE A 168 -4.51 8.92 1.53
C ILE A 168 -4.26 8.97 3.03
N LEU A 169 -4.79 10.00 3.72
CA LEU A 169 -4.46 10.25 5.12
C LEU A 169 -5.17 9.28 6.08
N VAL A 170 -6.40 8.85 5.79
CA VAL A 170 -7.04 7.77 6.56
C VAL A 170 -6.24 6.47 6.41
N THR A 171 -5.79 6.15 5.19
CA THR A 171 -4.95 4.95 4.98
C THR A 171 -3.60 5.07 5.70
N PHE A 172 -3.00 6.26 5.72
CA PHE A 172 -1.80 6.54 6.54
C PHE A 172 -2.06 6.30 8.03
N LEU A 173 -3.20 6.75 8.56
CA LEU A 173 -3.54 6.54 9.97
C LEU A 173 -3.80 5.07 10.30
N VAL A 174 -4.31 4.28 9.35
CA VAL A 174 -4.41 2.82 9.48
C VAL A 174 -3.01 2.19 9.62
N GLU A 175 -2.06 2.57 8.77
CA GLU A 175 -0.66 2.10 8.86
C GLU A 175 -0.02 2.52 10.20
N LEU A 176 -0.23 3.77 10.63
CA LEU A 176 0.30 4.28 11.89
C LEU A 176 -0.31 3.57 13.11
N ALA A 177 -1.61 3.27 13.08
CA ALA A 177 -2.31 2.52 14.13
C ALA A 177 -1.80 1.07 14.27
N ALA A 178 -1.12 0.55 13.25
CA ALA A 178 -0.57 -0.79 13.21
C ALA A 178 0.83 -0.92 13.84
N VAL A 179 1.51 0.19 14.13
CA VAL A 179 2.87 0.21 14.67
C VAL A 179 3.01 -0.61 15.97
N PRO A 180 2.10 -0.52 16.96
CA PRO A 180 2.17 -1.39 18.14
C PRO A 180 2.07 -2.88 17.78
N GLY A 181 1.22 -3.26 16.82
CA GLY A 181 1.09 -4.63 16.32
C GLY A 181 2.35 -5.11 15.62
N LEU A 182 3.08 -4.23 14.94
CA LEU A 182 4.37 -4.55 14.33
C LEU A 182 5.44 -4.89 15.37
N LYS A 183 5.46 -4.16 16.50
CA LYS A 183 6.33 -4.50 17.64
C LYS A 183 5.89 -5.82 18.30
N ALA A 184 4.59 -6.04 18.40
CA ALA A 184 4.04 -7.28 18.91
C ALA A 184 4.46 -8.50 18.07
N ILE A 185 4.51 -8.38 16.74
CA ILE A 185 5.05 -9.43 15.85
C ILE A 185 6.47 -9.83 16.27
N VAL A 186 7.36 -8.84 16.46
CA VAL A 186 8.75 -9.10 16.89
C VAL A 186 8.78 -9.79 18.25
N GLN A 187 8.03 -9.26 19.22
CA GLN A 187 7.94 -9.83 20.57
C GLN A 187 7.37 -11.24 20.57
N THR A 188 6.41 -11.54 19.69
CA THR A 188 5.85 -12.89 19.54
C THR A 188 6.92 -13.86 19.06
N VAL A 189 7.69 -13.52 18.03
CA VAL A 189 8.79 -14.38 17.52
C VAL A 189 9.84 -14.60 18.62
N ASP A 190 10.25 -13.55 19.32
CA ASP A 190 11.19 -13.66 20.44
C ASP A 190 10.65 -14.54 21.57
N ALA A 191 9.37 -14.38 21.93
CA ALA A 191 8.72 -15.17 22.97
C ALA A 191 8.63 -16.65 22.59
N LEU A 192 8.41 -16.98 21.31
CA LEU A 192 8.41 -18.35 20.81
C LEU A 192 9.80 -18.99 20.93
N LEU A 193 10.85 -18.28 20.53
CA LEU A 193 12.23 -18.75 20.64
C LEU A 193 12.66 -18.97 22.10
N GLN A 194 12.24 -18.09 23.00
CA GLN A 194 12.55 -18.17 24.44
C GLN A 194 11.59 -19.07 25.23
N ARG A 195 10.53 -19.59 24.59
CA ARG A 195 9.42 -20.32 25.24
C ARG A 195 8.79 -19.55 26.41
N ASN A 196 8.67 -18.23 26.27
CA ASN A 196 8.15 -17.34 27.31
C ASN A 196 6.64 -17.08 27.13
N ALA A 197 5.82 -17.92 27.78
CA ALA A 197 4.37 -17.82 27.69
C ALA A 197 3.79 -16.48 28.16
N LYS A 198 4.40 -15.82 29.15
CA LYS A 198 3.90 -14.53 29.66
C LYS A 198 4.15 -13.41 28.64
N LEU A 199 5.35 -13.37 28.06
CA LEU A 199 5.67 -12.41 27.00
C LEU A 199 4.79 -12.65 25.77
N LEU A 200 4.61 -13.91 25.37
CA LEU A 200 3.76 -14.28 24.25
C LEU A 200 2.31 -13.81 24.46
N HIS A 201 1.75 -14.02 25.65
CA HIS A 201 0.40 -13.59 25.96
C HIS A 201 0.23 -12.06 25.83
N HIS A 202 1.16 -11.28 26.39
CA HIS A 202 1.13 -9.83 26.25
C HIS A 202 1.27 -9.38 24.79
N ALA A 203 2.19 -9.98 24.03
CA ALA A 203 2.39 -9.64 22.63
C ALA A 203 1.11 -9.90 21.80
N LEU A 204 0.45 -11.05 21.98
CA LEU A 204 -0.81 -11.36 21.29
C LEU A 204 -1.93 -10.36 21.64
N HIS A 205 -2.04 -9.98 22.91
CA HIS A 205 -3.03 -8.99 23.31
C HIS A 205 -2.74 -7.59 22.72
N ASP A 206 -1.47 -7.18 22.65
CA ASP A 206 -1.08 -5.91 22.01
C ASP A 206 -1.30 -5.94 20.49
N LEU A 207 -1.07 -7.09 19.86
CA LEU A 207 -1.40 -7.33 18.46
C LEU A 207 -2.90 -7.15 18.21
N ALA A 208 -3.77 -7.81 18.97
CA ALA A 208 -5.21 -7.68 18.85
C ALA A 208 -5.66 -6.23 19.00
N LYS A 209 -5.19 -5.53 20.04
CA LYS A 209 -5.50 -4.10 20.26
C LYS A 209 -5.05 -3.21 19.09
N SER A 210 -3.91 -3.51 18.49
CA SER A 210 -3.43 -2.75 17.33
C SER A 210 -4.37 -2.93 16.13
N ILE A 211 -4.82 -4.15 15.85
CA ILE A 211 -5.75 -4.44 14.75
C ILE A 211 -7.13 -3.77 14.99
N GLU A 212 -7.59 -3.71 16.24
CA GLU A 212 -8.79 -2.93 16.60
C GLU A 212 -8.61 -1.45 16.27
N LYS A 213 -7.49 -0.84 16.69
CA LYS A 213 -7.18 0.57 16.40
C LYS A 213 -7.07 0.85 14.90
N MET A 214 -6.55 -0.08 14.11
CA MET A 214 -6.58 0.01 12.65
C MET A 214 -8.01 0.07 12.11
N THR A 215 -8.91 -0.73 12.67
CA THR A 215 -10.34 -0.70 12.30
C THR A 215 -10.95 0.66 12.67
N GLU A 216 -10.67 1.21 13.84
CA GLU A 216 -11.13 2.54 14.24
C GLU A 216 -10.57 3.65 13.34
N ALA A 217 -9.30 3.56 12.93
CA ALA A 217 -8.72 4.48 11.95
C ALA A 217 -9.45 4.38 10.60
N LEU A 218 -9.72 3.16 10.11
CA LEU A 218 -10.40 2.92 8.84
C LEU A 218 -11.84 3.49 8.83
N LYS A 219 -12.53 3.54 9.98
CA LYS A 219 -13.87 4.13 10.09
C LYS A 219 -13.92 5.60 9.68
N GLN A 220 -12.83 6.34 9.88
CA GLN A 220 -12.74 7.75 9.48
C GLN A 220 -12.87 7.95 7.96
N MET A 221 -12.79 6.89 7.16
CA MET A 221 -13.09 6.97 5.72
C MET A 221 -14.47 7.58 5.47
N HIS A 222 -15.44 7.35 6.35
CA HIS A 222 -16.79 7.91 6.26
C HIS A 222 -16.85 9.43 6.44
N ASP A 223 -15.92 10.00 7.20
CA ASP A 223 -15.91 11.43 7.52
C ASP A 223 -15.15 12.24 6.46
N TYR A 224 -14.13 11.62 5.84
CA TYR A 224 -13.18 12.32 4.98
C TYR A 224 -13.25 11.96 3.50
N VAL A 225 -14.01 10.92 3.12
CA VAL A 225 -14.09 10.47 1.73
C VAL A 225 -15.54 10.37 1.28
N ASP A 226 -15.85 11.13 0.22
CA ASP A 226 -17.11 11.00 -0.50
C ASP A 226 -17.05 9.77 -1.42
N SER A 227 -18.04 8.89 -1.30
CA SER A 227 -18.07 7.63 -2.05
C SER A 227 -18.25 7.82 -3.56
N GLU A 228 -18.96 8.86 -3.97
CA GLU A 228 -19.18 9.18 -5.38
C GLU A 228 -17.92 9.76 -6.01
N ILE A 229 -17.23 10.69 -5.32
CA ILE A 229 -15.94 11.22 -5.77
C ILE A 229 -14.89 10.11 -5.83
N PHE A 230 -14.84 9.24 -4.82
CA PHE A 230 -13.93 8.09 -4.84
C PHE A 230 -14.17 7.22 -6.07
N TYR A 231 -15.42 6.82 -6.31
CA TYR A 231 -15.76 5.93 -7.41
C TYR A 231 -15.52 6.54 -8.79
N THR A 232 -15.98 7.78 -8.99
CA THR A 232 -16.06 8.42 -10.31
C THR A 232 -14.79 9.17 -10.71
N VAL A 233 -14.01 9.65 -9.74
CA VAL A 233 -12.81 10.47 -9.99
C VAL A 233 -11.53 9.76 -9.57
N ILE A 234 -11.46 9.25 -8.34
CA ILE A 234 -10.17 8.81 -7.76
C ILE A 234 -9.73 7.46 -8.35
N ARG A 235 -10.63 6.48 -8.43
CA ARG A 235 -10.28 5.09 -8.76
C ARG A 235 -9.52 4.94 -10.08
N ILE A 236 -9.86 5.72 -11.10
CA ILE A 236 -9.19 5.62 -12.40
C ILE A 236 -7.70 5.96 -12.29
N PHE A 237 -7.33 6.99 -11.53
CA PHE A 237 -5.93 7.37 -11.33
C PHE A 237 -5.14 6.40 -10.45
N LEU A 238 -5.79 5.47 -9.75
CA LEU A 238 -5.13 4.41 -8.99
C LEU A 238 -5.02 3.11 -9.80
N SER A 239 -5.58 3.07 -11.01
CA SER A 239 -5.66 1.86 -11.82
C SER A 239 -4.39 1.64 -12.61
N GLY A 240 -3.92 0.39 -12.62
CA GLY A 240 -2.81 -0.03 -13.46
C GLY A 240 -3.27 -0.51 -14.83
N TRP A 241 -2.34 -1.07 -15.57
CA TRP A 241 -2.53 -1.60 -16.93
C TRP A 241 -2.17 -3.10 -16.99
N LYS A 242 -2.28 -3.80 -15.86
CA LYS A 242 -2.35 -5.27 -15.78
C LYS A 242 -3.76 -5.67 -15.41
N ASP A 243 -4.30 -6.68 -16.10
CA ASP A 243 -5.67 -7.16 -15.90
C ASP A 243 -6.72 -6.02 -16.10
N ASN A 244 -6.40 -5.03 -16.95
CA ASN A 244 -7.23 -3.85 -17.24
C ASN A 244 -7.71 -3.87 -18.70
N ALA A 245 -9.02 -3.93 -18.91
CA ALA A 245 -9.63 -4.00 -20.24
C ALA A 245 -9.41 -2.73 -21.09
N ALA A 246 -9.17 -1.57 -20.47
CA ALA A 246 -8.88 -0.32 -21.19
C ALA A 246 -7.44 -0.26 -21.73
N MET A 247 -6.54 -1.10 -21.20
CA MET A 247 -5.13 -1.18 -21.60
C MET A 247 -4.66 -2.64 -21.65
N PRO A 248 -5.24 -3.48 -22.54
CA PRO A 248 -5.01 -4.92 -22.54
C PRO A 248 -3.57 -5.31 -22.91
N GLU A 249 -2.90 -4.47 -23.70
CA GLU A 249 -1.51 -4.66 -24.11
C GLU A 249 -0.53 -4.22 -23.00
N GLY A 250 -0.94 -3.40 -22.04
CA GLY A 250 -0.06 -2.73 -21.08
C GLY A 250 0.41 -1.35 -21.57
N LEU A 251 1.55 -0.88 -21.05
CA LEU A 251 2.13 0.43 -21.35
C LEU A 251 3.60 0.28 -21.79
N VAL A 252 3.95 0.87 -22.93
CA VAL A 252 5.35 0.94 -23.39
C VAL A 252 6.08 2.05 -22.63
N TYR A 253 7.27 1.73 -22.12
CA TYR A 253 8.17 2.70 -21.50
C TYR A 253 9.24 3.08 -22.51
N GLU A 254 9.05 4.19 -23.20
CA GLU A 254 9.94 4.60 -24.29
C GLU A 254 11.38 4.77 -23.78
N GLY A 255 12.33 4.18 -24.51
CA GLY A 255 13.74 4.20 -24.13
C GLY A 255 14.15 3.22 -23.02
N VAL A 256 13.20 2.46 -22.46
CA VAL A 256 13.44 1.43 -21.44
C VAL A 256 13.21 0.03 -22.01
N ALA A 257 12.07 -0.19 -22.67
CA ALA A 257 11.72 -1.46 -23.28
C ALA A 257 10.82 -1.25 -24.50
N GLU A 258 11.02 -2.05 -25.54
CA GLU A 258 10.17 -2.04 -26.74
C GLU A 258 8.80 -2.66 -26.45
N ASP A 259 8.78 -3.76 -25.69
CA ASP A 259 7.53 -4.44 -25.34
C ASP A 259 6.75 -3.70 -24.24
N PRO A 260 5.42 -3.58 -24.38
CA PRO A 260 4.55 -3.11 -23.33
C PRO A 260 4.74 -3.87 -22.01
N LYS A 261 4.75 -3.16 -20.88
CA LYS A 261 4.81 -3.74 -19.54
C LYS A 261 3.44 -3.71 -18.89
N ALA A 262 3.10 -4.75 -18.15
CA ALA A 262 1.83 -4.89 -17.42
C ALA A 262 2.04 -4.78 -15.91
N TYR A 263 1.60 -3.67 -15.31
CA TYR A 263 1.68 -3.43 -13.86
C TYR A 263 0.31 -3.26 -13.22
N SER A 264 0.11 -3.88 -12.05
CA SER A 264 -1.10 -3.72 -11.23
C SER A 264 -1.15 -2.34 -10.59
N GLY A 265 -2.34 -1.73 -10.53
CA GLY A 265 -2.52 -0.45 -9.85
C GLY A 265 -2.45 -0.56 -8.32
N GLY A 266 -2.57 0.59 -7.66
CA GLY A 266 -2.52 0.69 -6.22
C GLY A 266 -3.65 -0.11 -5.56
N SER A 267 -3.33 -0.83 -4.48
CA SER A 267 -4.29 -1.65 -3.74
C SER A 267 -3.86 -1.77 -2.28
N ALA A 268 -4.83 -1.86 -1.36
CA ALA A 268 -4.55 -2.18 0.05
C ALA A 268 -3.77 -3.50 0.20
N ALA A 269 -3.85 -4.40 -0.78
CA ALA A 269 -3.07 -5.63 -0.81
C ALA A 269 -1.55 -5.41 -0.95
N GLN A 270 -1.09 -4.19 -1.26
CA GLN A 270 0.32 -3.80 -1.24
C GLN A 270 0.79 -3.33 0.15
N SER A 271 -0.10 -3.22 1.13
CA SER A 271 0.25 -2.91 2.52
C SER A 271 0.99 -4.09 3.16
N THR A 272 2.24 -3.87 3.58
CA THR A 272 3.09 -4.92 4.19
C THR A 272 2.51 -5.45 5.50
N ILE A 273 1.90 -4.58 6.32
CA ILE A 273 1.44 -4.98 7.65
C ILE A 273 0.31 -6.02 7.61
N LEU A 274 -0.57 -5.95 6.59
CA LEU A 274 -1.63 -6.95 6.42
C LEU A 274 -1.06 -8.34 6.12
N HIS A 275 0.01 -8.43 5.34
CA HIS A 275 0.71 -9.69 5.06
C HIS A 275 1.48 -10.18 6.29
N ALA A 276 2.10 -9.27 7.04
CA ALA A 276 2.83 -9.63 8.24
C ALA A 276 1.92 -10.25 9.31
N PHE A 277 0.68 -9.75 9.45
CA PHE A 277 -0.32 -10.40 10.31
C PHE A 277 -0.74 -11.77 9.80
N ASP A 278 -0.92 -11.93 8.49
CA ASP A 278 -1.25 -13.22 7.89
C ASP A 278 -0.18 -14.27 8.14
N GLU A 279 1.08 -13.93 7.87
CA GLU A 279 2.20 -14.84 8.10
C GLU A 279 2.35 -15.19 9.58
N LEU A 280 2.25 -14.21 10.48
CA LEU A 280 2.38 -14.48 11.93
C LEU A 280 1.28 -15.43 12.43
N LEU A 281 0.03 -15.18 12.02
CA LEU A 281 -1.13 -15.95 12.47
C LEU A 281 -1.29 -17.28 11.69
N GLY A 282 -0.40 -17.59 10.75
CA GLY A 282 -0.45 -18.83 9.98
C GLY A 282 -1.64 -18.91 9.00
N ILE A 283 -2.10 -17.77 8.48
CA ILE A 283 -3.27 -17.71 7.60
C ILE A 283 -2.89 -18.19 6.20
N SER A 284 -3.48 -19.31 5.80
CA SER A 284 -3.29 -19.90 4.48
C SER A 284 -4.45 -19.51 3.55
N HIS A 285 -4.15 -18.73 2.52
CA HIS A 285 -5.13 -18.27 1.54
C HIS A 285 -5.37 -19.28 0.41
N SER A 286 -6.53 -19.20 -0.27
CA SER A 286 -6.77 -20.00 -1.50
C SER A 286 -5.69 -19.71 -2.56
N GLN A 287 -5.46 -20.66 -3.46
CA GLN A 287 -4.41 -20.54 -4.49
C GLN A 287 -4.51 -19.23 -5.29
N GLU A 288 -5.73 -18.83 -5.66
CA GLU A 288 -5.98 -17.60 -6.43
C GLU A 288 -5.69 -16.34 -5.61
N SER A 289 -6.12 -16.34 -4.34
CA SER A 289 -5.94 -15.22 -3.42
C SER A 289 -4.47 -15.07 -3.05
N ALA A 290 -3.79 -16.18 -2.79
CA ALA A 290 -2.35 -16.25 -2.53
C ALA A 290 -1.54 -15.76 -3.74
N ALA A 291 -1.87 -16.21 -4.96
CA ALA A 291 -1.17 -15.74 -6.17
C ALA A 291 -1.26 -14.22 -6.34
N PHE A 292 -2.44 -13.63 -6.09
CA PHE A 292 -2.60 -12.17 -6.11
C PHE A 292 -1.80 -11.49 -4.99
N LEU A 293 -1.88 -11.98 -3.75
CA LEU A 293 -1.16 -11.41 -2.61
C LEU A 293 0.36 -11.50 -2.79
N HIS A 294 0.90 -12.64 -3.20
CA HIS A 294 2.33 -12.79 -3.46
C HIS A 294 2.81 -11.85 -4.56
N ARG A 295 2.03 -11.68 -5.63
CA ARG A 295 2.31 -10.66 -6.65
C ARG A 295 2.37 -9.25 -6.06
N MET A 296 1.51 -8.91 -5.10
CA MET A 296 1.54 -7.59 -4.44
C MET A 296 2.78 -7.38 -3.56
N ARG A 297 3.50 -8.42 -3.16
CA ARG A 297 4.79 -8.27 -2.46
C ARG A 297 5.87 -7.68 -3.37
N ASP A 298 5.75 -7.84 -4.69
CA ASP A 298 6.67 -7.22 -5.66
C ASP A 298 6.42 -5.71 -5.84
N TYR A 299 5.41 -5.16 -5.15
CA TYR A 299 5.08 -3.73 -5.11
C TYR A 299 5.41 -3.12 -3.74
N MET A 300 6.08 -3.88 -2.87
CA MET A 300 6.58 -3.43 -1.56
C MET A 300 8.08 -3.14 -1.64
N PRO A 301 8.61 -2.21 -0.83
CA PRO A 301 10.06 -2.05 -0.69
C PRO A 301 10.74 -3.38 -0.34
N PRO A 302 11.94 -3.69 -0.89
CA PRO A 302 12.59 -4.99 -0.70
C PRO A 302 12.77 -5.39 0.77
N HIS A 303 13.13 -4.44 1.64
CA HIS A 303 13.30 -4.72 3.07
C HIS A 303 11.96 -5.03 3.78
N HIS A 304 10.85 -4.47 3.31
CA HIS A 304 9.51 -4.78 3.83
C HIS A 304 9.10 -6.21 3.43
N LYS A 305 9.41 -6.62 2.19
CA LYS A 305 9.20 -8.01 1.74
C LYS A 305 10.06 -8.99 2.55
N ALA A 306 11.32 -8.67 2.77
CA ALA A 306 12.23 -9.50 3.58
C ALA A 306 11.74 -9.66 5.04
N PHE A 307 11.07 -8.65 5.61
CA PHE A 307 10.46 -8.75 6.94
C PHE A 307 9.36 -9.82 7.00
N ILE A 308 8.49 -9.87 5.98
CA ILE A 308 7.44 -10.90 5.85
C ILE A 308 8.08 -12.29 5.72
N GLU A 309 9.14 -12.42 4.91
CA GLU A 309 9.86 -13.68 4.71
C GLU A 309 10.51 -14.19 6.01
N GLU A 310 11.03 -13.30 6.85
CA GLU A 310 11.58 -13.66 8.16
C GLU A 310 10.51 -14.14 9.15
N ILE A 311 9.31 -13.55 9.13
CA ILE A 311 8.18 -14.06 9.94
C ILE A 311 7.83 -15.49 9.50
N ASN A 312 7.72 -15.73 8.20
CA ASN A 312 7.41 -17.05 7.66
C ASN A 312 8.52 -18.09 7.99
N ALA A 313 9.79 -17.66 8.07
CA ALA A 313 10.90 -18.52 8.46
C ALA A 313 10.98 -18.79 9.98
N SER A 314 10.23 -18.03 10.79
CA SER A 314 10.22 -18.17 12.25
C SER A 314 9.38 -19.37 12.72
N PRO A 315 9.53 -19.82 13.97
CA PRO A 315 8.68 -20.90 14.51
C PRO A 315 7.19 -20.57 14.39
N SER A 316 6.39 -21.54 13.93
CA SER A 316 4.95 -21.34 13.75
C SER A 316 4.25 -21.05 15.09
N LEU A 317 3.66 -19.85 15.17
CA LEU A 317 2.81 -19.46 16.30
C LEU A 317 1.62 -20.42 16.42
N GLN A 318 0.89 -20.66 15.34
CA GLN A 318 -0.29 -21.52 15.36
C GLN A 318 0.05 -22.93 15.88
N GLN A 319 1.13 -23.54 15.39
CA GLN A 319 1.57 -24.86 15.87
C GLN A 319 1.98 -24.81 17.35
N HIS A 320 2.62 -23.74 17.80
CA HIS A 320 2.92 -23.56 19.21
C HIS A 320 1.65 -23.47 20.07
N ILE A 321 0.64 -22.72 19.62
CA ILE A 321 -0.65 -22.60 20.32
C ILE A 321 -1.38 -23.96 20.40
N LEU A 322 -1.39 -24.73 19.31
CA LEU A 322 -2.01 -26.07 19.27
C LEU A 322 -1.32 -27.10 20.18
N THR A 323 -0.02 -26.95 20.42
CA THR A 323 0.75 -27.89 21.26
C THR A 323 0.82 -27.48 22.72
N THR A 324 0.58 -26.21 23.05
CA THR A 324 0.55 -25.77 24.45
C THR A 324 -0.77 -26.14 25.13
N LYS A 325 -0.72 -26.43 26.43
CA LYS A 325 -1.91 -26.61 27.27
C LYS A 325 -2.38 -25.31 27.93
N ASN A 326 -1.85 -24.16 27.48
CA ASN A 326 -2.13 -22.87 28.08
C ASN A 326 -3.38 -22.22 27.46
N GLN A 327 -4.49 -22.27 28.20
CA GLN A 327 -5.78 -21.69 27.80
C GLN A 327 -5.72 -20.17 27.58
N GLN A 328 -4.87 -19.43 28.31
CA GLN A 328 -4.73 -17.98 28.11
C GLN A 328 -4.13 -17.65 26.75
N LEU A 329 -3.14 -18.44 26.31
CA LEU A 329 -2.51 -18.28 25.00
C LEU A 329 -3.46 -18.66 23.86
N PHE A 330 -4.24 -19.72 24.05
CA PHE A 330 -5.30 -20.11 23.13
C PHE A 330 -6.32 -18.98 22.93
N HIS A 331 -6.84 -18.41 24.01
CA HIS A 331 -7.79 -17.31 23.94
C HIS A 331 -7.20 -16.06 23.28
N ALA A 332 -5.97 -15.68 23.64
CA ALA A 332 -5.31 -14.50 23.08
C ALA A 332 -5.02 -14.65 21.57
N TYR A 333 -4.64 -15.85 21.11
CA TYR A 333 -4.48 -16.14 19.69
C TYR A 333 -5.83 -16.01 18.94
N ASN A 334 -6.89 -16.63 19.45
CA ASN A 334 -8.21 -16.55 18.85
C ASN A 334 -8.78 -15.13 18.86
N GLU A 335 -8.44 -14.31 19.86
CA GLU A 335 -8.77 -12.89 19.90
C GLU A 335 -8.10 -12.12 18.75
N CYS A 336 -6.81 -12.37 18.47
CA CYS A 336 -6.11 -11.78 17.32
C CYS A 336 -6.81 -12.14 16.00
N VAL A 337 -7.13 -13.43 15.83
CA VAL A 337 -7.83 -13.93 14.64
C VAL A 337 -9.20 -13.27 14.51
N ALA A 338 -10.02 -13.28 15.56
CA ALA A 338 -11.35 -12.69 15.56
C ALA A 338 -11.32 -11.19 15.24
N THR A 339 -10.35 -10.46 15.77
CA THR A 339 -10.18 -9.03 15.49
C THR A 339 -9.74 -8.77 14.05
N LEU A 340 -8.86 -9.60 13.47
CA LEU A 340 -8.50 -9.51 12.06
C LEU A 340 -9.70 -9.81 11.14
N VAL A 341 -10.55 -10.78 11.51
CA VAL A 341 -11.83 -11.03 10.83
C VAL A 341 -12.74 -9.80 10.89
N LYS A 342 -12.82 -9.11 12.03
CA LYS A 342 -13.61 -7.86 12.16
C LYS A 342 -13.07 -6.78 11.24
N LEU A 343 -11.75 -6.55 11.21
CA LEU A 343 -11.12 -5.59 10.30
C LEU A 343 -11.46 -5.90 8.83
N ARG A 344 -11.31 -7.16 8.41
CA ARG A 344 -11.61 -7.60 7.03
C ARG A 344 -13.09 -7.48 6.69
N THR A 345 -13.97 -7.79 7.64
CA THR A 345 -15.42 -7.62 7.48
C THR A 345 -15.78 -6.16 7.32
N TYR A 346 -15.16 -5.27 8.10
CA TYR A 346 -15.36 -3.84 7.98
C TYR A 346 -14.82 -3.30 6.65
N HIS A 347 -13.65 -3.78 6.19
CA HIS A 347 -13.12 -3.42 4.87
C HIS A 347 -14.05 -3.84 3.73
N ILE A 348 -14.69 -5.01 3.80
CA ILE A 348 -15.73 -5.42 2.85
C ILE A 348 -16.92 -4.44 2.87
N ALA A 349 -17.33 -3.94 4.04
CA ALA A 349 -18.40 -2.96 4.15
C ALA A 349 -18.00 -1.60 3.53
N ILE A 350 -16.76 -1.14 3.74
CA ILE A 350 -16.19 0.03 3.07
C ILE A 350 -16.26 -0.17 1.55
N VAL A 351 -15.72 -1.26 1.02
CA VAL A 351 -15.73 -1.53 -0.43
C VAL A 351 -17.16 -1.61 -0.98
N SER A 352 -18.09 -2.23 -0.25
CA SER A 352 -19.50 -2.26 -0.66
C SER A 352 -20.09 -0.86 -0.81
N LYS A 353 -19.78 0.08 0.10
CA LYS A 353 -20.24 1.49 0.03
C LYS A 353 -19.54 2.27 -1.09
N TYR A 354 -18.21 2.25 -1.10
CA TYR A 354 -17.36 3.12 -1.93
C TYR A 354 -17.17 2.59 -3.36
N VAL A 355 -17.47 1.31 -3.60
CA VAL A 355 -17.35 0.69 -4.92
C VAL A 355 -18.69 0.21 -5.44
N SER A 356 -19.31 -0.78 -4.78
CA SER A 356 -20.51 -1.42 -5.33
C SER A 356 -21.72 -0.47 -5.37
N LEU A 357 -22.08 0.12 -4.22
CA LEU A 357 -23.23 1.04 -4.13
C LEU A 357 -22.96 2.34 -4.89
N ALA A 358 -21.76 2.91 -4.76
CA ALA A 358 -21.36 4.09 -5.51
C ALA A 358 -21.44 3.87 -7.04
N GLY A 359 -21.04 2.68 -7.52
CA GLY A 359 -21.15 2.31 -8.93
C GLY A 359 -22.59 2.18 -9.42
N VAL A 360 -23.47 1.54 -8.64
CA VAL A 360 -24.91 1.49 -8.96
C VAL A 360 -25.49 2.90 -9.04
N ASN A 361 -25.17 3.77 -8.08
CA ASN A 361 -25.64 5.15 -8.05
C ASN A 361 -25.14 5.97 -9.25
N ALA A 362 -23.86 5.83 -9.61
CA ALA A 362 -23.28 6.52 -10.76
C ALA A 362 -23.96 6.11 -12.09
N LYS A 363 -24.28 4.82 -12.26
CA LYS A 363 -25.03 4.30 -13.40
C LYS A 363 -26.46 4.86 -13.45
N ALA A 364 -27.15 4.87 -12.31
CA ALA A 364 -28.53 5.38 -12.23
C ALA A 364 -28.64 6.87 -12.59
N LYS A 365 -27.60 7.67 -12.29
CA LYS A 365 -27.52 9.09 -12.66
C LYS A 365 -27.08 9.33 -14.12
N GLY A 366 -26.92 8.27 -14.93
CA GLY A 366 -26.62 8.34 -16.35
C GLY A 366 -25.26 8.97 -16.70
N GLY A 367 -24.30 8.93 -15.77
CA GLY A 367 -22.99 9.61 -15.93
C GLY A 367 -23.06 11.14 -16.07
N LYS A 368 -24.26 11.74 -15.95
CA LYS A 368 -24.50 13.18 -16.07
C LYS A 368 -24.42 13.84 -14.70
N ILE A 369 -23.23 13.84 -14.13
CA ILE A 369 -22.87 14.80 -13.10
C ILE A 369 -21.86 15.71 -13.76
N GLY A 370 -21.85 17.01 -13.43
CA GLY A 370 -20.88 18.00 -13.93
C GLY A 370 -19.41 17.72 -13.57
N SER A 371 -19.06 16.45 -13.33
CA SER A 371 -17.72 15.90 -13.26
C SER A 371 -17.12 15.84 -14.66
N LEU A 372 -15.90 16.37 -14.81
CA LEU A 372 -15.05 16.18 -15.99
C LEU A 372 -14.68 14.70 -16.25
N TYR A 373 -14.96 13.80 -15.29
CA TYR A 373 -14.53 12.41 -15.29
C TYR A 373 -15.71 11.45 -15.42
N VAL A 374 -15.59 10.53 -16.37
CA VAL A 374 -16.52 9.42 -16.59
C VAL A 374 -16.05 8.21 -15.76
N PRO A 375 -16.96 7.51 -15.05
CA PRO A 375 -16.58 6.32 -14.29
C PRO A 375 -15.94 5.26 -15.18
N SER A 376 -14.90 4.61 -14.66
CA SER A 376 -14.19 3.55 -15.36
C SER A 376 -15.04 2.28 -15.47
N SER A 377 -15.24 1.82 -16.70
CA SER A 377 -15.91 0.57 -17.04
C SER A 377 -15.04 -0.65 -16.72
N ALA A 378 -13.71 -0.55 -16.88
CA ALA A 378 -12.78 -1.64 -16.56
C ALA A 378 -12.74 -1.99 -15.06
N LEU A 379 -13.22 -1.07 -14.21
CA LEU A 379 -13.21 -1.18 -12.76
C LEU A 379 -14.58 -1.51 -12.15
N GLU A 380 -15.61 -1.81 -12.94
CA GLU A 380 -16.95 -2.05 -12.38
C GLU A 380 -16.97 -3.23 -11.39
N GLU A 381 -16.35 -4.35 -11.77
CA GLU A 381 -16.26 -5.56 -10.93
C GLU A 381 -14.85 -5.83 -10.40
N ARG A 382 -13.88 -4.99 -10.79
CA ARG A 382 -12.45 -5.17 -10.50
C ARG A 382 -11.87 -4.05 -9.66
N GLY A 383 -10.90 -4.44 -8.83
CA GLY A 383 -10.10 -3.51 -8.05
C GLY A 383 -9.10 -2.81 -8.93
N THR A 384 -8.58 -1.68 -8.45
CA THR A 384 -7.49 -0.93 -9.08
C THR A 384 -6.22 -1.76 -9.24
N GLY A 385 -6.00 -2.74 -8.36
CA GLY A 385 -4.94 -3.75 -8.47
C GLY A 385 -5.24 -4.93 -9.43
N GLY A 386 -6.47 -5.03 -9.95
CA GLY A 386 -6.89 -6.00 -10.96
C GLY A 386 -7.65 -7.23 -10.42
N SER A 387 -7.86 -7.39 -9.12
CA SER A 387 -8.60 -8.55 -8.57
C SER A 387 -10.14 -8.39 -8.66
N PRO A 388 -10.91 -9.50 -8.76
CA PRO A 388 -12.36 -9.46 -8.58
C PRO A 388 -12.67 -9.13 -7.11
N ILE A 389 -13.10 -7.90 -6.83
CA ILE A 389 -12.93 -7.29 -5.49
C ILE A 389 -13.66 -8.09 -4.42
N MET A 390 -14.95 -8.34 -4.62
CA MET A 390 -15.81 -8.89 -3.55
C MET A 390 -15.51 -10.35 -3.27
N SER A 391 -15.21 -11.17 -4.29
CA SER A 391 -14.84 -12.56 -4.08
C SER A 391 -13.47 -12.67 -3.41
N PHE A 392 -12.49 -11.88 -3.87
CA PHE A 392 -11.16 -11.83 -3.26
C PHE A 392 -11.22 -11.46 -1.77
N LEU A 393 -11.91 -10.37 -1.41
CA LEU A 393 -11.98 -9.92 -0.02
C LEU A 393 -12.73 -10.91 0.88
N LYS A 394 -13.79 -11.55 0.38
CA LYS A 394 -14.52 -12.59 1.13
C LYS A 394 -13.63 -13.80 1.37
N ASN A 395 -12.92 -14.28 0.34
CA ASN A 395 -12.01 -15.42 0.46
C ASN A 395 -10.89 -15.15 1.47
N VAL A 396 -10.26 -13.96 1.41
CA VAL A 396 -9.23 -13.55 2.38
C VAL A 396 -9.78 -13.48 3.81
N ARG A 397 -10.99 -12.95 4.00
CA ARG A 397 -11.66 -12.95 5.33
C ARG A 397 -11.93 -14.36 5.82
N ASP A 398 -12.49 -15.21 4.97
CA ASP A 398 -12.91 -16.55 5.35
C ASP A 398 -11.71 -17.45 5.65
N ALA A 399 -10.62 -17.36 4.87
CA ALA A 399 -9.34 -18.02 5.18
C ALA A 399 -8.79 -17.63 6.57
N THR A 400 -8.96 -16.37 7.00
CA THR A 400 -8.60 -15.97 8.36
C THR A 400 -9.56 -16.49 9.43
N LYS A 401 -10.83 -16.76 9.14
CA LYS A 401 -11.70 -17.45 10.11
C LYS A 401 -11.26 -18.90 10.30
N ASP A 402 -10.81 -19.55 9.23
CA ASP A 402 -10.49 -20.97 9.21
C ASP A 402 -9.28 -21.34 10.10
N VAL A 403 -8.44 -20.37 10.47
CA VAL A 403 -7.32 -20.59 11.40
C VAL A 403 -7.70 -20.46 12.89
N MET A 404 -8.96 -20.13 13.19
CA MET A 404 -9.45 -20.08 14.56
C MET A 404 -9.44 -21.49 15.17
N ILE A 405 -8.89 -21.62 16.38
CA ILE A 405 -8.77 -22.92 17.04
C ILE A 405 -10.01 -23.15 17.90
N SER A 406 -10.61 -24.33 17.78
CA SER A 406 -11.83 -24.74 18.51
C SER A 406 -11.53 -25.29 19.90
#